data_AF-A0A229UP06-F1
#
_entry.id   AF-A0A229UP06-F1
#
_cell.length_a   1.000
_cell.length_b   1.000
_cell.length_c   1.000
_cell.angle_alpha   90.00
_cell.angle_beta   90.00
_cell.angle_gamma   90.00
#
_symmetry.space_group_name_H-M   'P 1'
#
loop_
_entity.id
_entity.type
_entity.pdbx_description
1 polymer ?
#
loop_
_entity_poly.entity_id
_entity_poly.type
_entity_poly.pdbx_seq_one_letter_code
_entity_poly.pdbx_strand_id
1 'polypeptide(L)'
;MLGEGAGRSKPAGWSMLSSRLGTGPAEQLSAFLAPAGAAEPLATLAVGDVAGPPASLASAGIPEPPASLAAADAPESPKTLAVDGRLQPPVAPSAAGAPEPPYTMAGVPAPVPVSAAPAVVPSPTGPAPRASAPGAAVAADSLRVAYDGQAVLHPLSFALAAGSITAVVGESGSGKTTLARTLYGLQPEHTVQGDAYVCGRRMYGGGPGMKRWQDAAFIFQDARLSLNPLLTIGRQLQEVLPKGFPSAKRARREAAAQALREVQLEERVLDCYPHELSGGMLSRVVIALALINKPSVLIADEPTGALDPIVKQEIMELLVSKVRQHGMTLLLITHDIGAALYAAEEVMILKDGRLLEHTSKQRWRTAPQNGYSKELLGSYRRRDRRRMDA
;
A
#
# COMPACT_ATOMS: atom_id res chain seq x y z
N MET A 1 70.31 -6.89 -20.25
CA MET A 1 69.46 -5.69 -20.39
C MET A 1 68.56 -5.59 -19.16
N LEU A 2 68.19 -4.36 -18.83
CA LEU A 2 67.20 -3.87 -17.84
C LEU A 2 66.01 -4.82 -17.59
N GLY A 3 65.33 -4.87 -16.43
CA GLY A 3 65.38 -4.03 -15.23
C GLY A 3 63.96 -3.62 -14.79
N GLU A 4 63.60 -3.85 -13.51
CA GLU A 4 62.35 -3.40 -12.83
C GLU A 4 61.02 -4.04 -13.35
N GLY A 5 59.92 -4.12 -12.59
CA GLY A 5 59.64 -3.73 -11.20
C GLY A 5 58.33 -4.36 -10.67
N ALA A 6 58.07 -4.32 -9.35
CA ALA A 6 56.98 -5.04 -8.68
C ALA A 6 55.75 -4.18 -8.32
N GLY A 7 54.58 -4.78 -8.07
CA GLY A 7 53.43 -4.04 -7.51
C GLY A 7 52.13 -4.83 -7.25
N ARG A 8 51.93 -5.26 -5.98
CA ARG A 8 50.74 -5.09 -5.09
C ARG A 8 49.32 -4.93 -5.71
N SER A 9 48.20 -5.34 -5.10
CA SER A 9 47.87 -6.19 -3.94
C SER A 9 46.33 -6.26 -3.82
N LYS A 10 45.72 -7.41 -3.51
CA LYS A 10 44.30 -7.47 -3.09
C LYS A 10 44.19 -7.23 -1.58
N PRO A 11 43.22 -6.44 -1.08
CA PRO A 11 42.94 -6.37 0.36
C PRO A 11 42.25 -7.65 0.83
N ALA A 12 42.64 -8.14 2.01
CA ALA A 12 42.05 -9.29 2.67
C ALA A 12 40.97 -8.87 3.67
N GLY A 13 40.00 -9.75 3.93
CA GLY A 13 39.02 -9.52 4.99
C GLY A 13 37.73 -10.32 4.81
N TRP A 14 37.78 -11.63 5.12
CA TRP A 14 36.72 -12.46 5.72
C TRP A 14 37.08 -13.94 5.55
N SER A 15 37.76 -14.49 6.57
CA SER A 15 38.03 -15.92 6.75
C SER A 15 38.15 -16.17 8.26
N MET A 16 37.78 -17.37 8.70
CA MET A 16 37.40 -17.74 10.08
C MET A 16 36.03 -17.15 10.52
N LEU A 17 35.10 -17.92 11.10
CA LEU A 17 35.13 -19.33 11.50
C LEU A 17 34.05 -20.17 10.81
N SER A 18 34.47 -21.19 10.07
CA SER A 18 33.64 -22.34 9.69
C SER A 18 34.22 -23.61 10.34
N SER A 19 33.81 -23.92 11.57
CA SER A 19 34.05 -25.24 12.17
C SER A 19 33.16 -25.53 13.39
N ARG A 20 32.21 -26.45 13.20
CA ARG A 20 31.85 -27.55 14.11
C ARG A 20 30.68 -28.34 13.52
N LEU A 21 31.00 -29.50 12.94
CA LEU A 21 30.04 -30.54 12.61
C LEU A 21 29.59 -31.26 13.89
N GLY A 22 28.35 -31.74 13.91
CA GLY A 22 27.75 -32.44 15.05
C GLY A 22 26.59 -33.35 14.65
N THR A 23 26.92 -34.53 14.11
CA THR A 23 26.22 -35.82 14.34
C THR A 23 24.68 -35.93 14.30
N GLY A 24 24.13 -36.26 13.11
CA GLY A 24 23.08 -37.28 12.84
C GLY A 24 21.70 -37.24 13.57
N PRO A 25 20.84 -38.27 13.37
CA PRO A 25 20.88 -39.34 12.36
C PRO A 25 19.65 -39.32 11.40
N ALA A 26 19.52 -40.36 10.58
CA ALA A 26 18.34 -40.64 9.76
C ALA A 26 17.28 -41.48 10.52
N GLU A 27 16.24 -41.89 9.79
CA GLU A 27 15.09 -42.76 10.15
C GLU A 27 13.79 -42.08 10.64
N GLN A 28 12.68 -42.80 10.38
CA GLN A 28 11.28 -42.51 10.75
C GLN A 28 10.60 -41.38 9.93
N LEU A 29 9.52 -41.60 9.16
CA LEU A 29 8.62 -42.76 8.99
C LEU A 29 8.12 -42.89 7.54
N SER A 30 8.03 -44.14 7.05
CA SER A 30 7.30 -44.50 5.82
C SER A 30 6.37 -45.69 6.05
N ALA A 31 5.09 -45.39 6.27
CA ALA A 31 3.91 -46.27 6.17
C ALA A 31 2.69 -45.32 6.12
N PHE A 32 1.68 -45.42 5.26
CA PHE A 32 1.07 -46.60 4.61
C PHE A 32 0.75 -46.38 3.13
N LEU A 33 0.91 -47.45 2.34
CA LEU A 33 0.14 -47.79 1.12
C LEU A 33 -0.88 -48.88 1.57
N ALA A 34 -2.07 -49.18 1.00
CA ALA A 34 -2.78 -48.83 -0.24
C ALA A 34 -4.29 -49.25 -0.04
N PRO A 35 -5.15 -49.58 -1.04
CA PRO A 35 -5.38 -49.03 -2.39
C PRO A 35 -6.89 -48.84 -2.77
N ALA A 36 -7.11 -48.42 -4.03
CA ALA A 36 -8.20 -48.82 -4.95
C ALA A 36 -9.61 -48.18 -4.87
N GLY A 37 -10.12 -47.74 -6.03
CA GLY A 37 -11.47 -47.16 -6.18
C GLY A 37 -11.90 -46.71 -7.59
N ALA A 38 -11.70 -47.55 -8.62
CA ALA A 38 -12.36 -47.55 -9.95
C ALA A 38 -12.27 -46.32 -10.91
N ALA A 39 -12.36 -46.61 -12.21
CA ALA A 39 -12.61 -45.68 -13.33
C ALA A 39 -14.00 -46.02 -13.96
N GLU A 40 -14.51 -45.56 -15.10
CA GLU A 40 -14.04 -44.88 -16.34
C GLU A 40 -15.31 -44.22 -17.00
N PRO A 41 -15.33 -43.65 -18.22
CA PRO A 41 -14.35 -42.85 -19.00
C PRO A 41 -14.96 -41.60 -19.71
N LEU A 42 -14.08 -40.88 -20.44
CA LEU A 42 -14.26 -40.11 -21.69
C LEU A 42 -15.67 -39.73 -22.23
N ALA A 43 -15.80 -38.46 -22.65
CA ALA A 43 -16.71 -38.02 -23.71
C ALA A 43 -15.94 -37.20 -24.78
N THR A 44 -16.05 -37.64 -26.04
CA THR A 44 -15.34 -37.09 -27.20
C THR A 44 -16.29 -36.26 -28.07
N LEU A 45 -15.92 -35.01 -28.38
CA LEU A 45 -16.51 -34.20 -29.46
C LEU A 45 -15.37 -33.45 -30.14
N ALA A 46 -14.85 -33.94 -31.26
CA ALA A 46 -15.40 -33.86 -32.63
C ALA A 46 -14.84 -32.65 -33.39
N VAL A 47 -13.92 -32.96 -34.32
CA VAL A 47 -13.31 -32.02 -35.27
C VAL A 47 -14.32 -31.66 -36.35
N GLY A 48 -14.30 -30.40 -36.79
CA GLY A 48 -15.03 -29.92 -37.97
C GLY A 48 -14.13 -29.03 -38.82
N ASP A 49 -13.36 -29.63 -39.72
CA ASP A 49 -12.62 -28.93 -40.77
C ASP A 49 -13.57 -28.53 -41.91
N VAL A 50 -13.51 -27.26 -42.34
CA VAL A 50 -13.85 -26.86 -43.72
C VAL A 50 -12.85 -25.79 -44.18
N ALA A 51 -12.17 -26.05 -45.30
CA ALA A 51 -11.30 -25.10 -46.00
C ALA A 51 -12.12 -23.89 -46.52
N GLY A 52 -11.60 -22.73 -46.89
CA GLY A 52 -10.27 -22.31 -47.35
C GLY A 52 -10.46 -20.99 -48.15
N PRO A 53 -9.41 -20.21 -48.42
CA PRO A 53 -9.51 -18.82 -48.92
C PRO A 53 -9.43 -18.77 -50.48
N PRO A 54 -9.25 -17.61 -51.18
CA PRO A 54 -9.06 -16.23 -50.71
C PRO A 54 -9.82 -15.12 -51.48
N ALA A 55 -9.78 -13.89 -50.94
CA ALA A 55 -9.81 -12.67 -51.74
C ALA A 55 -9.00 -11.55 -51.07
N SER A 56 -8.08 -10.96 -51.84
CA SER A 56 -7.30 -9.76 -51.50
C SER A 56 -7.88 -8.59 -52.30
N LEU A 57 -7.89 -7.37 -51.74
CA LEU A 57 -7.46 -6.13 -52.42
C LEU A 57 -7.59 -4.87 -51.55
N ALA A 58 -6.90 -3.82 -52.03
CA ALA A 58 -7.11 -2.39 -51.75
C ALA A 58 -6.59 -1.81 -50.42
N SER A 59 -5.36 -1.32 -50.50
CA SER A 59 -4.81 -0.25 -49.69
C SER A 59 -5.53 1.10 -49.86
N ALA A 60 -5.91 1.72 -48.75
CA ALA A 60 -6.06 3.17 -48.54
C ALA A 60 -5.86 3.40 -47.03
N GLY A 61 -5.21 4.43 -46.52
CA GLY A 61 -4.84 5.73 -47.06
C GLY A 61 -4.86 6.67 -45.86
N ILE A 62 -3.68 6.98 -45.30
CA ILE A 62 -3.56 7.76 -44.06
C ILE A 62 -3.89 9.23 -44.35
N PRO A 63 -4.81 9.89 -43.61
CA PRO A 63 -4.94 11.34 -43.63
C PRO A 63 -3.97 11.98 -42.64
N GLU A 64 -3.19 12.97 -43.09
CA GLU A 64 -2.40 13.85 -42.22
C GLU A 64 -3.31 14.79 -41.39
N PRO A 65 -2.88 15.24 -40.20
CA PRO A 65 -3.58 16.27 -39.45
C PRO A 65 -3.29 17.69 -39.99
N PRO A 66 -4.27 18.60 -40.02
CA PRO A 66 -4.06 19.97 -40.46
C PRO A 66 -3.28 20.82 -39.42
N ALA A 67 -2.58 21.83 -39.92
CA ALA A 67 -1.71 22.70 -39.13
C ALA A 67 -2.41 23.99 -38.63
N SER A 68 -1.79 24.57 -37.58
CA SER A 68 -1.91 25.95 -37.08
C SER A 68 -3.18 26.37 -36.32
N LEU A 69 -2.96 26.86 -35.08
CA LEU A 69 -3.41 28.20 -34.67
C LEU A 69 -2.70 28.66 -33.37
N ALA A 70 -2.13 29.88 -33.47
CA ALA A 70 -1.78 30.86 -32.43
C ALA A 70 -1.01 30.46 -31.14
N ALA A 71 0.03 31.24 -30.85
CA ALA A 71 0.76 31.26 -29.58
C ALA A 71 0.19 32.30 -28.60
N ALA A 72 0.45 32.10 -27.30
CA ALA A 72 0.43 33.15 -26.28
C ALA A 72 1.38 32.81 -25.12
N ASP A 73 2.43 33.61 -25.00
CA ASP A 73 3.38 33.87 -23.90
C ASP A 73 3.50 32.94 -22.68
N ALA A 74 4.74 32.48 -22.47
CA ALA A 74 5.30 32.17 -21.15
C ALA A 74 6.54 33.08 -20.93
N PRO A 75 6.72 33.71 -19.75
CA PRO A 75 7.77 34.71 -19.54
C PRO A 75 9.18 34.10 -19.44
N GLU A 76 10.16 34.85 -19.96
CA GLU A 76 11.55 34.42 -20.11
C GLU A 76 12.35 34.42 -18.80
N SER A 77 13.33 33.51 -18.73
CA SER A 77 14.43 33.55 -17.76
C SER A 77 15.65 34.23 -18.39
N PRO A 78 16.30 35.24 -17.76
CA PRO A 78 17.42 35.93 -18.38
C PRO A 78 18.69 35.04 -18.42
N LYS A 79 19.31 34.97 -19.60
CA LYS A 79 20.66 34.42 -19.78
C LYS A 79 21.69 35.51 -19.50
N THR A 80 22.78 35.16 -18.82
CA THR A 80 24.02 35.97 -18.88
C THR A 80 25.22 35.10 -19.21
N LEU A 81 25.83 35.48 -20.33
CA LEU A 81 27.11 35.09 -20.94
C LEU A 81 28.18 34.47 -20.04
N ALA A 82 28.87 33.46 -20.59
CA ALA A 82 30.19 33.03 -20.14
C ALA A 82 31.29 33.73 -20.98
N VAL A 83 32.28 34.34 -20.33
CA VAL A 83 33.55 34.81 -20.93
C VAL A 83 34.69 34.55 -19.94
N ASP A 84 35.79 34.02 -20.47
CA ASP A 84 37.15 33.88 -19.94
C ASP A 84 37.39 33.28 -18.54
N GLY A 85 37.95 32.07 -18.55
CA GLY A 85 38.39 31.37 -17.35
C GLY A 85 39.76 31.84 -16.84
N ARG A 86 39.82 32.24 -15.58
CA ARG A 86 41.00 32.16 -14.68
C ARG A 86 40.49 32.01 -13.24
N LEU A 87 40.81 30.88 -12.59
CA LEU A 87 40.50 30.65 -11.18
C LEU A 87 41.40 31.52 -10.29
N GLN A 88 40.80 32.29 -9.39
CA GLN A 88 41.47 32.91 -8.25
C GLN A 88 40.82 32.44 -6.93
N PRO A 89 41.60 32.15 -5.87
CA PRO A 89 41.07 31.75 -4.57
C PRO A 89 40.48 32.96 -3.80
N PRO A 90 39.52 32.73 -2.88
CA PRO A 90 38.84 33.81 -2.18
C PRO A 90 39.74 34.49 -1.13
N VAL A 91 39.74 35.82 -1.13
CA VAL A 91 40.35 36.68 -0.11
C VAL A 91 39.33 36.96 0.99
N ALA A 92 39.72 36.78 2.26
CA ALA A 92 38.86 37.09 3.41
C ALA A 92 38.91 38.59 3.77
N PRO A 93 37.75 39.27 3.97
CA PRO A 93 37.72 40.61 4.54
C PRO A 93 37.62 40.60 6.08
N SER A 94 38.18 41.65 6.69
CA SER A 94 38.36 41.83 8.13
C SER A 94 37.09 42.28 8.89
N ALA A 95 37.09 42.09 10.20
CA ALA A 95 36.01 42.50 11.11
C ALA A 95 36.03 44.00 11.47
N ALA A 96 34.84 44.59 11.65
CA ALA A 96 34.61 45.78 12.46
C ALA A 96 33.10 45.97 12.79
N GLY A 97 32.79 46.38 14.03
CA GLY A 97 31.53 47.09 14.35
C GLY A 97 30.33 46.25 14.82
N ALA A 98 30.23 46.00 16.12
CA ALA A 98 28.98 45.58 16.79
C ALA A 98 28.41 46.75 17.63
N PRO A 99 27.08 46.93 17.71
CA PRO A 99 26.42 47.75 18.72
C PRO A 99 25.92 46.90 19.91
N GLU A 100 25.94 47.48 21.11
CA GLU A 100 25.57 46.84 22.38
C GLU A 100 24.05 46.68 22.58
N PRO A 101 23.59 45.67 23.34
CA PRO A 101 22.24 45.62 23.91
C PRO A 101 22.21 46.20 25.35
N PRO A 102 21.17 46.96 25.74
CA PRO A 102 21.06 47.43 27.12
C PRO A 102 19.92 46.75 27.92
N TYR A 103 20.17 46.62 29.23
CA TYR A 103 19.21 46.41 30.35
C TYR A 103 18.78 44.98 30.76
N THR A 104 19.64 44.37 31.61
CA THR A 104 19.40 43.95 33.01
C THR A 104 18.20 43.06 33.44
N MET A 105 18.52 42.06 34.27
CA MET A 105 17.67 41.03 34.87
C MET A 105 16.72 41.48 36.01
N ALA A 106 15.56 40.81 36.14
CA ALA A 106 14.90 40.54 37.42
C ALA A 106 13.89 39.36 37.35
N GLY A 107 13.90 38.47 38.36
CA GLY A 107 12.72 37.66 38.74
C GLY A 107 12.56 36.27 38.11
N VAL A 108 13.29 35.25 38.60
CA VAL A 108 12.94 33.83 38.44
C VAL A 108 12.38 33.27 39.75
N PRO A 109 11.08 32.92 39.85
CA PRO A 109 10.58 32.09 40.94
C PRO A 109 10.92 30.61 40.69
N ALA A 110 11.36 29.91 41.74
CA ALA A 110 11.70 28.49 41.67
C ALA A 110 10.44 27.60 41.46
N PRO A 111 10.58 26.42 40.82
CA PRO A 111 9.46 25.53 40.56
C PRO A 111 8.93 24.87 41.85
N VAL A 112 7.60 24.88 42.00
CA VAL A 112 6.89 24.20 43.10
C VAL A 112 6.69 22.72 42.75
N PRO A 113 7.02 21.76 43.63
CA PRO A 113 6.83 20.34 43.34
C PRO A 113 5.35 19.94 43.50
N VAL A 114 4.64 19.75 42.38
CA VAL A 114 3.29 19.19 42.39
C VAL A 114 3.35 17.67 42.31
N SER A 115 3.32 17.01 43.48
CA SER A 115 3.11 15.57 43.56
C SER A 115 1.66 15.23 43.17
N ALA A 116 1.48 14.54 42.05
CA ALA A 116 0.19 14.02 41.62
C ALA A 116 0.36 12.55 41.21
N ALA A 117 -0.16 11.64 42.05
CA ALA A 117 -0.26 10.22 41.70
C ALA A 117 -1.21 10.05 40.49
N PRO A 118 -0.95 9.10 39.58
CA PRO A 118 -1.81 8.89 38.42
C PRO A 118 -3.19 8.38 38.88
N ALA A 119 -4.23 9.15 38.57
CA ALA A 119 -5.61 8.72 38.79
C ALA A 119 -5.93 7.51 37.90
N VAL A 120 -6.38 6.41 38.51
CA VAL A 120 -6.85 5.22 37.80
C VAL A 120 -8.15 5.56 37.08
N VAL A 121 -8.09 5.64 35.75
CA VAL A 121 -9.29 5.76 34.91
C VAL A 121 -9.89 4.37 34.74
N PRO A 122 -11.17 4.13 35.09
CA PRO A 122 -11.77 2.81 34.99
C PRO A 122 -11.95 2.39 33.51
N SER A 123 -11.47 1.20 33.18
CA SER A 123 -11.64 0.58 31.86
C SER A 123 -13.11 0.26 31.59
N PRO A 124 -13.66 0.54 30.40
CA PRO A 124 -15.02 0.12 30.04
C PRO A 124 -15.08 -1.41 29.87
N THR A 125 -15.76 -2.08 30.79
CA THR A 125 -15.91 -3.54 30.84
C THR A 125 -16.95 -4.04 29.81
N GLY A 126 -16.62 -3.95 28.53
CA GLY A 126 -17.30 -4.72 27.47
C GLY A 126 -16.63 -6.09 27.28
N PRO A 127 -17.34 -7.15 26.86
CA PRO A 127 -16.72 -8.43 26.55
C PRO A 127 -15.74 -8.26 25.38
N ALA A 128 -14.46 -8.57 25.63
CA ALA A 128 -13.41 -8.43 24.62
C ALA A 128 -13.71 -9.31 23.39
N PRO A 129 -13.59 -8.78 22.15
CA PRO A 129 -13.71 -9.59 20.96
C PRO A 129 -12.56 -10.60 20.94
N ARG A 130 -12.88 -11.90 21.01
CA ARG A 130 -11.88 -12.97 21.02
C ARG A 130 -11.01 -12.86 19.77
N ALA A 131 -9.71 -12.63 19.94
CA ALA A 131 -8.71 -12.37 18.89
C ALA A 131 -8.44 -13.55 17.93
N SER A 132 -9.26 -14.61 18.00
CA SER A 132 -9.23 -15.81 17.16
C SER A 132 -10.64 -16.28 16.79
N ALA A 133 -11.61 -15.36 16.72
CA ALA A 133 -12.98 -15.67 16.33
C ALA A 133 -13.02 -16.39 14.96
N PRO A 134 -13.57 -17.63 14.89
CA PRO A 134 -13.64 -18.36 13.63
C PRO A 134 -14.50 -17.57 12.62
N GLY A 135 -13.89 -17.20 11.49
CA GLY A 135 -14.51 -16.36 10.45
C GLY A 135 -13.98 -14.92 10.36
N ALA A 136 -13.12 -14.47 11.28
CA ALA A 136 -12.44 -13.18 11.16
C ALA A 136 -11.25 -13.27 10.19
N ALA A 137 -11.21 -12.39 9.17
CA ALA A 137 -10.09 -12.29 8.23
C ALA A 137 -9.01 -11.30 8.69
N VAL A 138 -9.40 -10.29 9.46
CA VAL A 138 -8.50 -9.35 10.14
C VAL A 138 -8.98 -9.17 11.58
N ALA A 139 -8.09 -9.21 12.55
CA ALA A 139 -8.42 -8.91 13.95
C ALA A 139 -7.27 -8.16 14.63
N ALA A 140 -7.61 -7.34 15.60
CA ALA A 140 -6.69 -6.68 16.51
C ALA A 140 -7.22 -6.80 17.94
N ASP A 141 -6.33 -7.01 18.90
CA ASP A 141 -6.66 -6.94 20.32
C ASP A 141 -5.65 -6.09 21.09
N SER A 142 -6.14 -5.04 21.73
CA SER A 142 -5.38 -4.10 22.53
C SER A 142 -4.18 -3.49 21.79
N LEU A 143 -4.29 -3.41 20.45
CA LEU A 143 -3.22 -3.04 19.55
C LEU A 143 -2.82 -1.58 19.79
N ARG A 144 -1.56 -1.35 20.12
CA ARG A 144 -0.99 -0.03 20.42
C ARG A 144 0.29 0.13 19.60
N VAL A 145 0.53 1.34 19.10
CA VAL A 145 1.77 1.67 18.36
C VAL A 145 2.36 2.95 18.90
N ALA A 146 3.64 2.92 19.27
CA ALA A 146 4.36 4.06 19.82
C ALA A 146 5.78 4.15 19.28
N TYR A 147 6.24 5.38 19.01
CA TYR A 147 7.61 5.70 18.61
C TYR A 147 8.22 6.58 19.69
N ASP A 148 9.40 6.24 20.18
CA ASP A 148 10.12 7.01 21.23
C ASP A 148 9.24 7.36 22.45
N GLY A 149 8.38 6.42 22.84
CA GLY A 149 7.39 6.57 23.92
C GLY A 149 6.07 7.25 23.53
N GLN A 150 6.05 8.06 22.46
CA GLN A 150 4.86 8.77 21.97
C GLN A 150 3.88 7.81 21.28
N ALA A 151 2.66 7.71 21.77
CA ALA A 151 1.63 6.85 21.20
C ALA A 151 1.02 7.49 19.94
N VAL A 152 1.08 6.76 18.82
CA VAL A 152 0.40 7.13 17.56
C VAL A 152 -0.89 6.32 17.38
N LEU A 153 -0.94 5.10 17.92
CA LEU A 153 -2.18 4.37 18.16
C LEU A 153 -2.26 4.04 19.65
N HIS A 154 -3.39 4.38 20.27
CA HIS A 154 -3.77 3.89 21.59
C HIS A 154 -4.37 2.47 21.47
N PRO A 155 -4.42 1.67 22.57
CA PRO A 155 -4.99 0.33 22.55
C PRO A 155 -6.38 0.29 21.89
N LEU A 156 -6.49 -0.49 20.83
CA LEU A 156 -7.72 -0.69 20.07
C LEU A 156 -7.93 -2.18 19.76
N SER A 157 -9.18 -2.64 19.89
CA SER A 157 -9.58 -4.03 19.59
C SER A 157 -10.75 -4.01 18.60
N PHE A 158 -10.68 -4.85 17.57
CA PHE A 158 -11.73 -5.02 16.57
C PHE A 158 -11.54 -6.33 15.80
N ALA A 159 -12.58 -6.79 15.10
CA ALA A 159 -12.50 -7.92 14.17
C ALA A 159 -13.33 -7.63 12.91
N LEU A 160 -12.82 -8.02 11.75
CA LEU A 160 -13.46 -7.89 10.44
C LEU A 160 -13.76 -9.29 9.89
N ALA A 161 -15.01 -9.50 9.46
CA ALA A 161 -15.44 -10.78 8.91
C ALA A 161 -14.78 -11.06 7.55
N ALA A 162 -14.57 -12.34 7.23
CA ALA A 162 -14.12 -12.72 5.90
C ALA A 162 -15.12 -12.28 4.82
N GLY A 163 -14.61 -11.62 3.78
CA GLY A 163 -15.40 -11.10 2.66
C GLY A 163 -16.13 -9.77 2.94
N SER A 164 -15.98 -9.17 4.12
CA SER A 164 -16.58 -7.85 4.39
C SER A 164 -15.76 -6.71 3.80
N ILE A 165 -16.43 -5.60 3.48
CA ILE A 165 -15.76 -4.33 3.16
C ILE A 165 -15.94 -3.36 4.34
N THR A 166 -14.83 -2.96 4.97
CA THR A 166 -14.82 -2.05 6.12
C THR A 166 -13.99 -0.81 5.79
N ALA A 167 -14.56 0.38 6.03
CA ALA A 167 -13.87 1.66 5.83
C ALA A 167 -13.36 2.24 7.17
N VAL A 168 -12.08 2.58 7.25
CA VAL A 168 -11.52 3.39 8.34
C VAL A 168 -11.51 4.86 7.90
N VAL A 169 -12.25 5.69 8.64
CA VAL A 169 -12.42 7.12 8.37
C VAL A 169 -11.91 7.94 9.54
N GLY A 170 -11.25 9.05 9.22
CA GLY A 170 -10.67 9.96 10.19
C GLY A 170 -9.83 11.05 9.52
N GLU A 171 -9.59 12.14 10.23
CA GLU A 171 -8.75 13.26 9.76
C GLU A 171 -7.31 12.83 9.43
N SER A 172 -6.54 13.71 8.79
CA SER A 172 -5.10 13.52 8.65
C SER A 172 -4.44 13.46 10.04
N GLY A 173 -3.39 12.66 10.20
CA GLY A 173 -2.73 12.46 11.49
C GLY A 173 -3.45 11.54 12.49
N SER A 174 -4.72 11.16 12.27
CA SER A 174 -5.50 10.30 13.19
C SER A 174 -4.96 8.87 13.42
N GLY A 175 -3.92 8.44 12.70
CA GLY A 175 -3.27 7.13 12.85
C GLY A 175 -3.65 6.07 11.80
N LYS A 176 -4.48 6.40 10.80
CA LYS A 176 -5.01 5.40 9.84
C LYS A 176 -3.92 4.65 9.07
N THR A 177 -2.97 5.34 8.46
CA THR A 177 -1.80 4.75 7.79
C THR A 177 -0.94 3.91 8.74
N THR A 178 -0.80 4.34 10.00
CA THR A 178 -0.11 3.56 11.04
C THR A 178 -0.84 2.24 11.28
N LEU A 179 -2.18 2.25 11.37
CA LEU A 179 -3.00 1.04 11.50
C LEU A 179 -2.84 0.13 10.28
N ALA A 180 -2.94 0.68 9.06
CA ALA A 180 -2.72 -0.04 7.80
C ALA A 180 -1.39 -0.81 7.79
N ARG A 181 -0.30 -0.09 8.07
CA ARG A 181 1.06 -0.62 8.07
C ARG A 181 1.27 -1.63 9.18
N THR A 182 0.61 -1.45 10.33
CA THR A 182 0.67 -2.42 11.45
C THR A 182 0.01 -3.73 11.05
N LEU A 183 -1.22 -3.68 10.52
CA LEU A 183 -1.94 -4.88 10.08
C LEU A 183 -1.20 -5.63 8.95
N TYR A 184 -0.54 -4.92 8.03
CA TYR A 184 0.27 -5.54 6.97
C TYR A 184 1.68 -6.00 7.42
N GLY A 185 2.03 -5.82 8.70
CA GLY A 185 3.31 -6.22 9.26
C GLY A 185 4.49 -5.39 8.77
N LEU A 186 4.29 -4.09 8.51
CA LEU A 186 5.32 -3.15 8.04
C LEU A 186 5.96 -2.30 9.15
N GLN A 187 5.39 -2.28 10.35
CA GLN A 187 6.01 -1.59 11.49
C GLN A 187 7.17 -2.38 12.09
N PRO A 188 8.20 -1.73 12.67
CA PRO A 188 9.20 -2.39 13.48
C PRO A 188 8.55 -3.04 14.71
N GLU A 189 8.92 -4.29 15.02
CA GLU A 189 8.26 -5.07 16.08
C GLU A 189 8.30 -4.39 17.47
N HIS A 190 9.38 -3.65 17.77
CA HIS A 190 9.53 -2.93 19.04
C HIS A 190 8.58 -1.72 19.21
N THR A 191 7.94 -1.22 18.15
CA THR A 191 6.97 -0.11 18.25
C THR A 191 5.55 -0.61 18.52
N VAL A 192 5.29 -1.92 18.37
CA VAL A 192 3.97 -2.53 18.42
C VAL A 192 3.76 -3.27 19.75
N GLN A 193 2.57 -3.11 20.33
CA GLN A 193 2.12 -3.80 21.53
C GLN A 193 0.68 -4.30 21.33
N GLY A 194 0.27 -5.33 22.06
CA GLY A 194 -0.97 -6.04 21.78
C GLY A 194 -0.84 -6.97 20.58
N ASP A 195 -1.98 -7.37 20.02
CA ASP A 195 -2.06 -8.40 18.99
C ASP A 195 -2.70 -7.91 17.68
N ALA A 196 -2.18 -8.42 16.56
CA ALA A 196 -2.73 -8.23 15.22
C ALA A 196 -2.68 -9.55 14.44
N TYR A 197 -3.79 -9.90 13.80
CA TYR A 197 -3.97 -11.11 13.01
C TYR A 197 -4.52 -10.79 11.63
N VAL A 198 -3.95 -11.40 10.58
CA VAL A 198 -4.45 -11.33 9.20
C VAL A 198 -4.45 -12.74 8.62
N CYS A 199 -5.57 -13.15 8.01
CA CYS A 199 -5.78 -14.51 7.49
C CYS A 199 -5.47 -15.61 8.53
N GLY A 200 -5.83 -15.37 9.80
CA GLY A 200 -5.53 -16.26 10.93
C GLY A 200 -4.07 -16.31 11.38
N ARG A 201 -3.17 -15.50 10.79
CA ARG A 201 -1.74 -15.45 11.11
C ARG A 201 -1.44 -14.26 12.00
N ARG A 202 -0.71 -14.48 13.09
CA ARG A 202 -0.20 -13.41 13.96
C ARG A 202 0.88 -12.60 13.22
N MET A 203 0.81 -11.28 13.32
CA MET A 203 1.70 -10.37 12.56
C MET A 203 2.97 -9.97 13.32
N TYR A 204 2.95 -10.07 14.65
CA TYR A 204 4.04 -9.71 15.58
C TYR A 204 4.14 -10.75 16.70
N GLY A 205 5.29 -10.85 17.38
CA GLY A 205 5.50 -11.82 18.46
C GLY A 205 5.72 -13.26 17.96
N GLY A 206 6.31 -13.41 16.77
CA GLY A 206 6.68 -14.69 16.17
C GLY A 206 5.54 -15.48 15.50
N GLY A 207 5.93 -16.41 14.62
CA GLY A 207 5.02 -17.28 13.86
C GLY A 207 5.52 -17.55 12.43
N PRO A 208 4.77 -18.31 11.61
CA PRO A 208 5.15 -18.61 10.22
C PRO A 208 5.09 -17.40 9.27
N GLY A 209 4.65 -16.23 9.75
CA GLY A 209 4.48 -15.01 8.97
C GLY A 209 3.35 -15.08 7.95
N MET A 210 2.94 -13.92 7.45
CA MET A 210 2.01 -13.77 6.34
C MET A 210 2.76 -13.72 5.01
N LYS A 211 2.30 -14.47 4.01
CA LYS A 211 2.81 -14.37 2.64
C LYS A 211 2.27 -13.10 2.01
N ARG A 212 3.00 -11.99 2.16
CA ARG A 212 2.69 -10.72 1.46
C ARG A 212 2.48 -10.97 -0.04
N TRP A 213 1.52 -10.27 -0.63
CA TRP A 213 1.01 -10.44 -1.99
C TRP A 213 0.32 -11.77 -2.30
N GLN A 214 0.18 -12.73 -1.37
CA GLN A 214 -0.52 -14.01 -1.58
C GLN A 214 -1.64 -14.24 -0.57
N ASP A 215 -1.36 -14.08 0.72
CA ASP A 215 -2.38 -14.16 1.77
C ASP A 215 -3.13 -12.82 1.89
N ALA A 216 -2.38 -11.71 1.82
CA ALA A 216 -2.90 -10.34 1.77
C ALA A 216 -2.06 -9.46 0.83
N ALA A 217 -2.65 -8.42 0.25
CA ALA A 217 -1.96 -7.37 -0.50
C ALA A 217 -2.20 -5.97 0.09
N PHE A 218 -1.37 -5.01 -0.31
CA PHE A 218 -1.42 -3.62 0.16
C PHE A 218 -1.35 -2.64 -1.01
N ILE A 219 -2.28 -1.67 -1.04
CA ILE A 219 -2.24 -0.53 -1.96
C ILE A 219 -1.87 0.71 -1.14
N PHE A 220 -0.79 1.40 -1.54
CA PHE A 220 -0.33 2.64 -0.90
C PHE A 220 -1.00 3.87 -1.54
N GLN A 221 -0.96 4.98 -0.80
CA GLN A 221 -1.59 6.28 -1.11
C GLN A 221 -1.14 6.92 -2.43
N ASP A 222 0.06 6.57 -2.93
CA ASP A 222 0.60 7.06 -4.20
C ASP A 222 1.00 5.89 -5.11
N ALA A 223 0.33 5.77 -6.25
CA ALA A 223 0.57 4.74 -7.24
C ALA A 223 1.92 4.91 -7.98
N ARG A 224 2.44 6.14 -8.12
CA ARG A 224 3.76 6.40 -8.70
C ARG A 224 4.87 5.92 -7.76
N LEU A 225 4.74 6.20 -6.46
CA LEU A 225 5.71 5.77 -5.45
C LEU A 225 5.61 4.26 -5.12
N SER A 226 4.49 3.62 -5.43
CA SER A 226 4.30 2.17 -5.28
C SER A 226 5.03 1.33 -6.34
N LEU A 227 5.39 1.92 -7.47
CA LEU A 227 5.97 1.23 -8.62
C LEU A 227 7.44 1.58 -8.78
N ASN A 228 8.26 0.62 -9.19
CA ASN A 228 9.66 0.85 -9.51
C ASN A 228 9.78 1.57 -10.87
N PRO A 229 10.29 2.81 -10.94
CA PRO A 229 10.33 3.58 -12.18
C PRO A 229 11.30 3.01 -13.22
N LEU A 230 12.22 2.14 -12.82
CA LEU A 230 13.24 1.53 -13.67
C LEU A 230 12.81 0.19 -14.29
N LEU A 231 11.61 -0.31 -13.97
CA LEU A 231 11.09 -1.59 -14.45
C LEU A 231 9.79 -1.39 -15.23
N THR A 232 9.62 -2.14 -16.33
CA THR A 232 8.34 -2.15 -17.04
C THR A 232 7.22 -2.73 -16.17
N ILE A 233 5.97 -2.34 -16.42
CA ILE A 233 4.82 -2.83 -15.66
C ILE A 233 4.70 -4.35 -15.73
N GLY A 234 4.90 -4.92 -16.92
CA GLY A 234 4.84 -6.36 -17.12
C GLY A 234 5.92 -7.11 -16.35
N ARG A 235 7.09 -6.51 -16.10
CA ARG A 235 8.10 -7.10 -15.21
C ARG A 235 7.66 -7.06 -13.75
N GLN A 236 7.13 -5.93 -13.27
CA GLN A 236 6.67 -5.77 -11.89
C GLN A 236 5.50 -6.72 -11.55
N LEU A 237 4.52 -6.85 -12.45
CA LEU A 237 3.43 -7.83 -12.34
C LEU A 237 3.96 -9.27 -12.30
N GLN A 238 5.00 -9.60 -13.06
CA GLN A 238 5.60 -10.93 -13.04
C GLN A 238 6.42 -11.20 -11.78
N GLU A 239 7.03 -10.19 -11.14
CA GLU A 239 7.86 -10.34 -9.95
C GLU A 239 7.05 -10.72 -8.69
N VAL A 240 5.77 -10.33 -8.60
CA VAL A 240 4.89 -10.71 -7.47
C VAL A 240 4.26 -12.11 -7.59
N LEU A 241 4.38 -12.79 -8.73
CA LEU A 241 3.86 -14.15 -8.93
C LEU A 241 4.50 -15.15 -7.93
N PRO A 242 3.74 -16.13 -7.40
CA PRO A 242 4.23 -17.03 -6.36
C PRO A 242 5.38 -17.91 -6.84
N LYS A 243 6.25 -18.35 -5.93
CA LYS A 243 7.44 -19.17 -6.24
C LYS A 243 7.15 -20.51 -6.96
N GLY A 244 5.91 -21.00 -6.89
CA GLY A 244 5.44 -22.20 -7.61
C GLY A 244 4.74 -21.91 -8.95
N PHE A 245 4.65 -20.65 -9.40
CA PHE A 245 4.05 -20.31 -10.69
C PHE A 245 4.92 -20.82 -11.84
N PRO A 246 4.33 -21.30 -12.97
CA PRO A 246 5.07 -21.77 -14.13
C PRO A 246 6.21 -20.84 -14.57
N SER A 247 7.42 -21.38 -14.66
CA SER A 247 8.63 -20.62 -15.02
C SER A 247 8.65 -20.13 -16.48
N ALA A 248 7.83 -20.73 -17.35
CA ALA A 248 7.74 -20.40 -18.76
C ALA A 248 7.36 -18.93 -18.98
N LYS A 249 8.22 -18.18 -19.70
CA LYS A 249 8.05 -16.74 -20.00
C LYS A 249 6.67 -16.41 -20.56
N ARG A 250 6.12 -17.27 -21.44
CA ARG A 250 4.78 -17.12 -22.02
C ARG A 250 3.68 -17.14 -20.95
N ALA A 251 3.72 -18.10 -20.02
CA ALA A 251 2.71 -18.23 -18.97
C ALA A 251 2.74 -17.05 -17.99
N ARG A 252 3.94 -16.55 -17.64
CA ARG A 252 4.11 -15.38 -16.77
C ARG A 252 3.62 -14.09 -17.44
N ARG A 253 3.93 -13.90 -18.74
CA ARG A 253 3.43 -12.76 -19.52
C ARG A 253 1.91 -12.81 -19.67
N GLU A 254 1.33 -13.97 -19.93
CA GLU A 254 -0.13 -14.16 -20.03
C GLU A 254 -0.85 -13.83 -18.71
N ALA A 255 -0.30 -14.26 -17.56
CA ALA A 255 -0.87 -13.90 -16.25
C ALA A 255 -0.85 -12.39 -16.00
N ALA A 256 0.24 -11.70 -16.37
CA ALA A 256 0.33 -10.25 -16.28
C ALA A 256 -0.63 -9.55 -17.26
N ALA A 257 -0.76 -10.05 -18.50
CA ALA A 257 -1.73 -9.56 -19.48
C ALA A 257 -3.17 -9.70 -18.97
N GLN A 258 -3.51 -10.84 -18.36
CA GLN A 258 -4.81 -11.07 -17.77
C GLN A 258 -5.09 -10.14 -16.59
N ALA A 259 -4.10 -9.86 -15.75
CA ALA A 259 -4.24 -8.89 -14.65
C ALA A 259 -4.51 -7.47 -15.16
N LEU A 260 -3.86 -7.04 -16.26
CA LEU A 260 -4.15 -5.77 -16.92
C LEU A 260 -5.55 -5.74 -17.54
N ARG A 261 -5.97 -6.78 -18.25
CA ARG A 261 -7.33 -6.89 -18.81
C ARG A 261 -8.39 -6.82 -17.72
N GLU A 262 -8.13 -7.39 -16.55
CA GLU A 262 -9.05 -7.34 -15.41
C GLU A 262 -9.30 -5.90 -14.90
N VAL A 263 -8.29 -5.03 -14.97
CA VAL A 263 -8.39 -3.60 -14.63
C VAL A 263 -8.70 -2.69 -15.83
N GLN A 264 -9.13 -3.29 -16.95
CA GLN A 264 -9.48 -2.62 -18.21
C GLN A 264 -8.29 -1.84 -18.83
N LEU A 265 -7.08 -2.41 -18.75
CA LEU A 265 -5.89 -1.92 -19.44
C LEU A 265 -5.51 -2.84 -20.60
N GLU A 266 -5.01 -2.25 -21.68
CA GLU A 266 -4.53 -2.96 -22.86
C GLU A 266 -3.19 -3.67 -22.60
N GLU A 267 -2.95 -4.80 -23.27
CA GLU A 267 -1.74 -5.61 -23.06
C GLU A 267 -0.43 -4.84 -23.35
N ARG A 268 -0.45 -3.85 -24.26
CA ARG A 268 0.73 -3.01 -24.54
C ARG A 268 1.31 -2.32 -23.30
N VAL A 269 0.48 -2.09 -22.27
CA VAL A 269 0.93 -1.49 -20.99
C VAL A 269 1.96 -2.38 -20.28
N LEU A 270 2.05 -3.69 -20.58
CA LEU A 270 3.11 -4.56 -20.06
C LEU A 270 4.53 -4.09 -20.40
N ASP A 271 4.70 -3.49 -21.58
CA ASP A 271 6.02 -3.07 -22.06
C ASP A 271 6.32 -1.59 -21.71
N CYS A 272 5.35 -0.87 -21.15
CA CYS A 272 5.50 0.50 -20.67
C CYS A 272 6.19 0.57 -19.29
N TYR A 273 6.81 1.72 -19.01
CA TYR A 273 7.32 2.14 -17.70
C TYR A 273 6.32 3.04 -16.95
N PRO A 274 6.40 3.17 -15.62
CA PRO A 274 5.47 4.00 -14.84
C PRO A 274 5.39 5.47 -15.25
N HIS A 275 6.46 6.03 -15.84
CA HIS A 275 6.47 7.43 -16.26
C HIS A 275 5.70 7.70 -17.56
N GLU A 276 5.38 6.65 -18.33
CA GLU A 276 4.65 6.73 -19.61
C GLU A 276 3.12 6.67 -19.43
N LEU A 277 2.64 6.51 -18.19
CA LEU A 277 1.23 6.24 -17.86
C LEU A 277 0.58 7.41 -17.12
N SER A 278 -0.72 7.60 -17.37
CA SER A 278 -1.54 8.57 -16.62
C SER A 278 -1.75 8.13 -15.16
N GLY A 279 -2.12 9.07 -14.28
CA GLY A 279 -2.39 8.75 -12.87
C GLY A 279 -3.46 7.65 -12.69
N GLY A 280 -4.55 7.71 -13.46
CA GLY A 280 -5.59 6.68 -13.46
C GLY A 280 -5.09 5.33 -13.97
N MET A 281 -4.28 5.30 -15.01
CA MET A 281 -3.66 4.06 -15.51
C MET A 281 -2.72 3.44 -14.47
N LEU A 282 -1.92 4.25 -13.77
CA LEU A 282 -1.04 3.80 -12.69
C LEU A 282 -1.83 3.21 -11.53
N SER A 283 -2.94 3.85 -11.12
CA SER A 283 -3.83 3.30 -10.09
C SER A 283 -4.45 1.96 -10.53
N ARG A 284 -4.87 1.83 -11.79
CA ARG A 284 -5.32 0.55 -12.36
C ARG A 284 -4.22 -0.51 -12.32
N VAL A 285 -2.97 -0.17 -12.68
CA VAL A 285 -1.81 -1.07 -12.58
C VAL A 285 -1.54 -1.52 -11.15
N VAL A 286 -1.61 -0.62 -10.16
CA VAL A 286 -1.41 -0.98 -8.74
C VAL A 286 -2.53 -1.88 -8.22
N ILE A 287 -3.78 -1.67 -8.67
CA ILE A 287 -4.87 -2.60 -8.40
C ILE A 287 -4.58 -3.98 -9.03
N ALA A 288 -4.14 -4.05 -10.29
CA ALA A 288 -3.76 -5.31 -10.93
C ALA A 288 -2.63 -6.04 -10.18
N LEU A 289 -1.62 -5.31 -9.70
CA LEU A 289 -0.52 -5.84 -8.89
C LEU A 289 -1.01 -6.43 -7.56
N ALA A 290 -1.99 -5.78 -6.92
CA ALA A 290 -2.59 -6.28 -5.69
C ALA A 290 -3.52 -7.49 -5.90
N LEU A 291 -4.18 -7.59 -7.05
CA LEU A 291 -5.18 -8.62 -7.36
C LEU A 291 -4.64 -9.86 -8.09
N ILE A 292 -3.49 -9.80 -8.75
CA ILE A 292 -2.97 -10.87 -9.63
C ILE A 292 -2.89 -12.25 -8.96
N ASN A 293 -2.63 -12.30 -7.66
CA ASN A 293 -2.54 -13.52 -6.86
C ASN A 293 -3.84 -13.86 -6.09
N LYS A 294 -4.89 -13.05 -6.22
CA LYS A 294 -6.19 -13.17 -5.54
C LYS A 294 -6.08 -13.37 -4.02
N PRO A 295 -5.45 -12.44 -3.29
CA PRO A 295 -5.27 -12.56 -1.84
C PRO A 295 -6.60 -12.52 -1.09
N SER A 296 -6.68 -13.14 0.09
CA SER A 296 -7.93 -13.17 0.88
C SER A 296 -8.24 -11.83 1.56
N VAL A 297 -7.22 -10.99 1.77
CA VAL A 297 -7.33 -9.66 2.37
C VAL A 297 -6.64 -8.61 1.48
N LEU A 298 -7.29 -7.47 1.30
CA LEU A 298 -6.72 -6.29 0.68
C LEU A 298 -6.80 -5.11 1.66
N ILE A 299 -5.66 -4.46 1.90
CA ILE A 299 -5.57 -3.23 2.67
C ILE A 299 -5.26 -2.10 1.69
N ALA A 300 -6.10 -1.08 1.62
CA ALA A 300 -5.94 0.03 0.68
C ALA A 300 -5.89 1.36 1.43
N ASP A 301 -4.72 1.97 1.50
CA ASP A 301 -4.47 3.24 2.21
C ASP A 301 -4.56 4.42 1.24
N GLU A 302 -5.69 5.13 1.28
CA GLU A 302 -6.01 6.26 0.40
C GLU A 302 -5.75 6.02 -1.11
N PRO A 303 -6.26 4.91 -1.70
CA PRO A 303 -5.89 4.42 -3.04
C PRO A 303 -6.25 5.37 -4.21
N THR A 304 -7.02 6.43 -3.93
CA THR A 304 -7.49 7.43 -4.89
C THR A 304 -7.11 8.86 -4.46
N GLY A 305 -6.18 9.03 -3.52
CA GLY A 305 -5.83 10.33 -2.94
C GLY A 305 -5.44 11.40 -3.97
N ALA A 306 -4.56 11.06 -4.91
CA ALA A 306 -3.92 12.00 -5.84
C ALA A 306 -4.59 12.14 -7.24
N LEU A 307 -5.83 11.67 -7.42
CA LEU A 307 -6.52 11.68 -8.72
C LEU A 307 -7.58 12.79 -8.84
N ASP A 308 -8.00 13.09 -10.08
CA ASP A 308 -9.19 13.90 -10.36
C ASP A 308 -10.47 13.23 -9.82
N PRO A 309 -11.46 13.98 -9.27
CA PRO A 309 -12.68 13.40 -8.68
C PRO A 309 -13.46 12.41 -9.55
N ILE A 310 -13.49 12.57 -10.87
CA ILE A 310 -14.17 11.63 -11.78
C ILE A 310 -13.40 10.31 -11.82
N VAL A 311 -12.08 10.41 -12.02
CA VAL A 311 -11.17 9.25 -12.04
C VAL A 311 -11.15 8.55 -10.68
N LYS A 312 -11.26 9.27 -9.55
CA LYS A 312 -11.40 8.67 -8.21
C LYS A 312 -12.58 7.71 -8.13
N GLN A 313 -13.72 8.08 -8.71
CA GLN A 313 -14.93 7.27 -8.67
C GLN A 313 -14.77 6.00 -9.52
N GLU A 314 -14.27 6.11 -10.75
CA GLU A 314 -14.00 4.95 -11.62
C GLU A 314 -13.04 3.94 -10.95
N ILE A 315 -11.95 4.44 -10.36
CA ILE A 315 -10.94 3.59 -9.71
C ILE A 315 -11.51 2.93 -8.45
N MET A 316 -12.35 3.63 -7.69
CA MET A 316 -13.02 3.07 -6.50
C MET A 316 -14.06 2.00 -6.88
N GLU A 317 -14.85 2.25 -7.92
CA GLU A 317 -15.81 1.29 -8.48
C GLU A 317 -15.12 0.03 -9.01
N LEU A 318 -14.02 0.20 -9.75
CA LEU A 318 -13.18 -0.90 -10.21
C LEU A 318 -12.62 -1.72 -9.02
N LEU A 319 -12.04 -1.06 -8.02
CA LEU A 319 -11.51 -1.72 -6.82
C LEU A 319 -12.59 -2.53 -6.08
N VAL A 320 -13.73 -1.91 -5.77
CA VAL A 320 -14.82 -2.52 -5.01
C VAL A 320 -15.48 -3.67 -5.79
N SER A 321 -15.70 -3.50 -7.10
CA SER A 321 -16.28 -4.56 -7.93
C SER A 321 -15.37 -5.79 -7.99
N LYS A 322 -14.04 -5.62 -8.08
CA LYS A 322 -13.09 -6.74 -8.10
C LYS A 322 -12.91 -7.43 -6.76
N VAL A 323 -12.86 -6.67 -5.66
CA VAL A 323 -12.89 -7.23 -4.30
C VAL A 323 -14.12 -8.13 -4.11
N ARG A 324 -15.31 -7.66 -4.51
CA ARG A 324 -16.54 -8.46 -4.45
C ARG A 324 -16.51 -9.66 -5.39
N GLN A 325 -16.03 -9.49 -6.63
CA GLN A 325 -15.94 -10.56 -7.62
C GLN A 325 -15.08 -11.74 -7.15
N HIS A 326 -14.01 -11.47 -6.40
CA HIS A 326 -13.10 -12.50 -5.86
C HIS A 326 -13.43 -12.93 -4.43
N GLY A 327 -14.48 -12.39 -3.79
CA GLY A 327 -14.85 -12.71 -2.40
C GLY A 327 -13.82 -12.26 -1.36
N MET A 328 -13.08 -11.19 -1.65
CA MET A 328 -11.98 -10.70 -0.81
C MET A 328 -12.50 -9.85 0.35
N THR A 329 -11.75 -9.83 1.46
CA THR A 329 -11.97 -8.86 2.55
C THR A 329 -11.24 -7.57 2.21
N LEU A 330 -11.90 -6.41 2.29
CA LEU A 330 -11.26 -5.10 2.03
C LEU A 330 -11.29 -4.21 3.28
N LEU A 331 -10.09 -3.82 3.73
CA LEU A 331 -9.91 -2.71 4.65
C LEU A 331 -9.55 -1.46 3.85
N LEU A 332 -10.54 -0.60 3.59
CA LEU A 332 -10.35 0.67 2.91
C LEU A 332 -10.05 1.78 3.93
N ILE A 333 -8.91 2.43 3.83
CA ILE A 333 -8.58 3.60 4.63
C ILE A 333 -8.74 4.85 3.77
N THR A 334 -9.51 5.82 4.27
CA THR A 334 -9.80 7.05 3.53
C THR A 334 -10.15 8.21 4.46
N HIS A 335 -9.87 9.44 4.05
CA HIS A 335 -10.45 10.64 4.66
C HIS A 335 -11.76 11.09 3.96
N ASP A 336 -12.10 10.48 2.82
CA ASP A 336 -13.32 10.78 2.07
C ASP A 336 -14.49 9.91 2.54
N ILE A 337 -15.43 10.55 3.24
CA ILE A 337 -16.68 9.95 3.71
C ILE A 337 -17.54 9.45 2.54
N GLY A 338 -17.53 10.13 1.38
CA GLY A 338 -18.29 9.70 0.21
C GLY A 338 -17.79 8.35 -0.31
N ALA A 339 -16.47 8.22 -0.49
CA ALA A 339 -15.83 6.95 -0.86
C ALA A 339 -16.08 5.83 0.16
N ALA A 340 -15.98 6.13 1.46
CA ALA A 340 -16.29 5.16 2.52
C ALA A 340 -17.75 4.68 2.48
N LEU A 341 -18.70 5.61 2.30
CA LEU A 341 -20.13 5.31 2.24
C LEU A 341 -20.53 4.60 0.93
N TYR A 342 -19.81 4.81 -0.16
CA TYR A 342 -19.96 4.05 -1.40
C TYR A 342 -19.48 2.60 -1.19
N ALA A 343 -18.22 2.42 -0.81
CA ALA A 343 -17.54 1.12 -0.80
C ALA A 343 -18.05 0.17 0.31
N ALA A 344 -18.09 0.64 1.56
CA ALA A 344 -18.06 -0.26 2.72
C ALA A 344 -19.45 -0.66 3.27
N GLU A 345 -19.51 -1.82 3.90
CA GLU A 345 -20.64 -2.29 4.71
C GLU A 345 -20.51 -1.84 6.17
N GLU A 346 -19.29 -1.71 6.67
CA GLU A 346 -18.96 -1.23 8.02
C GLU A 346 -18.05 0.00 7.99
N VAL A 347 -18.13 0.82 9.04
CA VAL A 347 -17.32 2.03 9.21
C VAL A 347 -16.66 2.00 10.58
N MET A 348 -15.35 2.25 10.60
CA MET A 348 -14.52 2.47 11.78
C MET A 348 -14.09 3.94 11.81
N ILE A 349 -14.39 4.65 12.89
CA ILE A 349 -14.02 6.06 13.07
C ILE A 349 -12.77 6.14 13.94
N LEU A 350 -11.67 6.60 13.36
CA LEU A 350 -10.39 6.76 14.04
C LEU A 350 -10.10 8.26 14.24
N LYS A 351 -9.74 8.64 15.47
CA LYS A 351 -9.32 10.01 15.81
C LYS A 351 -8.26 9.96 16.89
N ASP A 352 -7.20 10.76 16.75
CA ASP A 352 -6.12 10.89 17.74
C ASP A 352 -5.57 9.52 18.22
N GLY A 353 -5.38 8.59 17.27
CA GLY A 353 -4.92 7.23 17.54
C GLY A 353 -5.93 6.29 18.21
N ARG A 354 -7.20 6.70 18.39
CA ARG A 354 -8.25 5.95 19.09
C ARG A 354 -9.38 5.54 18.15
N LEU A 355 -9.85 4.31 18.29
CA LEU A 355 -11.09 3.84 17.67
C LEU A 355 -12.27 4.39 18.47
N LEU A 356 -13.01 5.33 17.88
CA LEU A 356 -14.12 6.04 18.52
C LEU A 356 -15.49 5.41 18.29
N GLU A 357 -15.66 4.69 17.18
CA GLU A 357 -16.89 3.99 16.79
C GLU A 357 -16.55 2.93 15.74
N HIS A 358 -17.10 1.71 15.86
CA HIS A 358 -17.08 0.67 14.82
C HIS A 358 -18.51 0.13 14.70
N THR A 359 -19.13 0.28 13.54
CA THR A 359 -20.55 -0.02 13.35
C THR A 359 -20.89 -0.18 11.86
N SER A 360 -22.08 -0.72 11.55
CA SER A 360 -22.54 -0.83 10.16
C SER A 360 -22.76 0.56 9.53
N LYS A 361 -22.48 0.68 8.24
CA LYS A 361 -22.74 1.88 7.43
C LYS A 361 -24.17 2.39 7.61
N GLN A 362 -25.15 1.48 7.62
CA GLN A 362 -26.56 1.80 7.84
C GLN A 362 -26.77 2.55 9.16
N ARG A 363 -26.23 2.01 10.26
CA ARG A 363 -26.37 2.59 11.61
C ARG A 363 -25.57 3.88 11.76
N TRP A 364 -24.36 3.96 11.20
CA TRP A 364 -23.55 5.18 11.21
C TRP A 364 -24.23 6.34 10.45
N ARG A 365 -24.89 6.05 9.31
CA ARG A 365 -25.61 7.07 8.51
C ARG A 365 -26.88 7.60 9.18
N THR A 366 -27.56 6.80 10.01
CA THR A 366 -28.86 7.17 10.62
C THR A 366 -28.73 7.63 12.07
N ALA A 367 -27.95 6.93 12.87
CA ALA A 367 -27.80 7.16 14.31
C ALA A 367 -26.33 6.94 14.76
N PRO A 368 -25.39 7.79 14.30
CA PRO A 368 -24.01 7.75 14.78
C PRO A 368 -23.96 8.01 16.29
N GLN A 369 -23.21 7.18 17.02
CA GLN A 369 -23.19 7.21 18.47
C GLN A 369 -22.25 8.30 19.00
N ASN A 370 -21.06 8.43 18.40
CA ASN A 370 -20.03 9.37 18.84
C ASN A 370 -20.34 10.83 18.43
N GLY A 371 -19.95 11.80 19.25
CA GLY A 371 -20.05 13.23 18.92
C GLY A 371 -19.28 13.59 17.64
N TYR A 372 -18.05 13.07 17.50
CA TYR A 372 -17.23 13.29 16.33
C TYR A 372 -17.83 12.66 15.06
N SER A 373 -18.46 11.49 15.17
CA SER A 373 -19.22 10.88 14.06
C SER A 373 -20.37 11.77 13.58
N LYS A 374 -21.10 12.42 14.50
CA LYS A 374 -22.17 13.38 14.17
C LYS A 374 -21.62 14.61 13.46
N GLU A 375 -20.48 15.14 13.90
CA GLU A 375 -19.79 16.27 13.28
C GLU A 375 -19.31 15.93 11.85
N LEU A 376 -18.60 14.81 11.69
CA LEU A 376 -18.14 14.29 10.39
C LEU A 376 -19.30 14.12 9.41
N LEU A 377 -20.34 13.37 9.79
CA LEU A 377 -21.50 13.11 8.94
C LEU A 377 -22.27 14.41 8.61
N GLY A 378 -22.39 15.32 9.57
CA GLY A 378 -22.99 16.64 9.37
C GLY A 378 -22.18 17.51 8.39
N SER A 379 -20.84 17.46 8.46
CA SER A 379 -19.96 18.15 7.53
C SER A 379 -20.08 17.60 6.10
N TYR A 380 -20.13 16.28 5.96
CA TYR A 380 -20.32 15.59 4.69
C TYR A 380 -21.66 15.97 4.04
N ARG A 381 -22.78 15.83 4.76
CA ARG A 381 -24.13 16.20 4.26
C ARG A 381 -24.23 17.65 3.76
N ARG A 382 -23.50 18.59 4.38
CA ARG A 382 -23.44 20.00 3.93
C ARG A 382 -22.66 20.18 2.62
N ARG A 383 -21.58 19.42 2.41
CA ARG A 383 -20.82 19.43 1.14
C ARG A 383 -21.57 18.73 0.01
N ASP A 384 -22.20 17.61 0.33
CA ASP A 384 -22.96 16.77 -0.62
C ASP A 384 -24.14 17.54 -1.22
N ARG A 385 -24.92 18.25 -0.40
CA ARG A 385 -26.01 19.13 -0.87
C ARG A 385 -25.52 20.21 -1.83
N ARG A 386 -24.42 20.90 -1.50
CA ARG A 386 -23.80 21.92 -2.38
C ARG A 386 -23.28 21.37 -3.72
N ARG A 387 -23.12 20.05 -3.87
CA ARG A 387 -22.79 19.40 -5.15
C ARG A 387 -24.02 19.00 -5.97
N MET A 388 -25.22 18.99 -5.38
CA MET A 388 -26.48 18.76 -6.09
C MET A 388 -27.15 20.06 -6.53
N ASP A 389 -26.84 21.16 -5.84
CA ASP A 389 -27.37 22.51 -6.12
C ASP A 389 -26.52 23.30 -7.14
N ALA A 390 -25.47 22.70 -7.73
CA ALA A 390 -24.47 23.31 -8.62
C ALA A 390 -24.14 22.42 -9.81
#